data_AF-A0A242W8L3-F1
#
_entry.id   AF-A0A242W8L3-F1
#
_cell.length_a   1.000
_cell.length_b   1.000
_cell.length_c   1.000
_cell.angle_alpha   90.00
_cell.angle_beta   90.00
_cell.angle_gamma   90.00
#
_symmetry.space_group_name_H-M   'P 1'
#
loop_
_entity.id
_entity.type
_entity.pdbx_description
1 polymer ?
#
loop_
_entity_poly.entity_id
_entity_poly.type
_entity_poly.pdbx_seq_one_letter_code
_entity_poly.pdbx_strand_id
1 'polypeptide(L)'
;MARKFKSAEEKALAEEISANIQELMHKKGFRQIDLADRTGIARSTMSDYVNGNTVVPIQAIERIARALGTSKAQLLGSEIYLTEADKLESSLVVELKRELEKANQRIAELEAYIKRGVDLL
;
A
#
# COMPACT_ATOMS: atom_id res chain seq x y z
N MET A 1 -21.92 -17.04 -5.44
CA MET A 1 -22.49 -15.96 -6.29
C MET A 1 -21.71 -14.68 -6.03
N ALA A 2 -21.44 -13.89 -7.08
CA ALA A 2 -20.79 -12.59 -6.97
C ALA A 2 -21.67 -11.61 -6.18
N ARG A 3 -21.06 -10.85 -5.25
CA ARG A 3 -21.76 -9.82 -4.47
C ARG A 3 -21.95 -8.59 -5.35
N LYS A 4 -23.19 -8.09 -5.44
CA LYS A 4 -23.47 -6.83 -6.15
C LYS A 4 -22.96 -5.62 -5.36
N PHE A 5 -22.54 -4.58 -6.09
CA PHE A 5 -22.22 -3.27 -5.55
C PHE A 5 -23.44 -2.61 -4.92
N LYS A 6 -23.25 -2.00 -3.76
CA LYS A 6 -24.26 -1.26 -3.00
C LYS A 6 -24.15 0.25 -3.21
N SER A 7 -22.98 0.75 -3.62
CA SER A 7 -22.75 2.16 -3.92
C SER A 7 -21.82 2.35 -5.12
N ALA A 8 -21.77 3.58 -5.63
CA ALA A 8 -20.81 3.96 -6.65
C ALA A 8 -19.36 3.89 -6.13
N GLU A 9 -19.15 4.13 -4.83
CA GLU A 9 -17.81 4.02 -4.22
C GLU A 9 -17.35 2.56 -4.18
N GLU A 10 -18.22 1.61 -3.80
CA GLU A 10 -17.86 0.18 -3.84
C GLU A 10 -17.48 -0.27 -5.25
N LYS A 11 -18.13 0.29 -6.28
CA LYS A 11 -17.83 -0.01 -7.68
C LYS A 11 -16.48 0.59 -8.11
N ALA A 12 -16.27 1.88 -7.88
CA ALA A 12 -15.03 2.57 -8.22
C ALA A 12 -13.81 1.90 -7.56
N LEU A 13 -13.98 1.49 -6.30
CA LEU A 13 -12.98 0.74 -5.57
C LEU A 13 -12.66 -0.62 -6.21
N ALA A 14 -13.68 -1.38 -6.63
CA ALA A 14 -13.45 -2.66 -7.28
C ALA A 14 -12.77 -2.49 -8.65
N GLU A 15 -13.11 -1.44 -9.39
CA GLU A 15 -12.43 -1.07 -10.63
C GLU A 15 -10.95 -0.76 -10.39
N GLU A 16 -10.61 0.02 -9.36
CA GLU A 16 -9.22 0.31 -9.01
C GLU A 16 -8.45 -0.95 -8.60
N ILE A 17 -9.01 -1.77 -7.70
CA ILE A 17 -8.39 -3.04 -7.31
C ILE A 17 -8.16 -3.93 -8.53
N SER A 18 -9.14 -4.00 -9.44
CA SER A 18 -9.02 -4.80 -10.66
C SER A 18 -7.87 -4.33 -11.55
N ALA A 19 -7.70 -3.02 -11.71
CA ALA A 19 -6.61 -2.44 -12.51
C ALA A 19 -5.24 -2.77 -11.89
N ASN A 20 -5.11 -2.63 -10.57
CA ASN A 20 -3.89 -2.97 -9.85
C ASN A 20 -3.55 -4.48 -9.97
N ILE A 21 -4.55 -5.36 -9.88
CA ILE A 21 -4.35 -6.80 -10.08
C ILE A 21 -3.86 -7.08 -11.50
N GLN A 22 -4.51 -6.51 -12.52
CA GLN A 22 -4.13 -6.71 -13.93
C GLN A 22 -2.70 -6.22 -14.21
N GLU A 23 -2.34 -5.04 -13.72
CA GLU A 23 -1.00 -4.48 -13.90
C GLU A 23 0.07 -5.39 -13.27
N LEU A 24 -0.15 -5.83 -12.03
CA LEU A 24 0.78 -6.71 -11.32
C LEU A 24 0.88 -8.10 -11.96
N MET A 25 -0.23 -8.63 -12.47
CA MET A 25 -0.23 -9.86 -13.24
C MET A 25 0.61 -9.72 -14.51
N HIS A 26 0.43 -8.65 -15.27
CA HIS A 26 1.18 -8.38 -16.48
C HIS A 26 2.69 -8.26 -16.21
N LYS A 27 3.07 -7.50 -15.17
CA LYS A 27 4.47 -7.35 -14.74
C LYS A 27 5.13 -8.68 -14.36
N LYS A 28 4.34 -9.67 -13.93
CA LYS A 28 4.83 -11.00 -13.48
C LYS A 28 4.62 -12.09 -14.52
N GLY A 29 4.05 -11.77 -15.68
CA GLY A 29 3.72 -12.75 -16.72
C GLY A 29 2.66 -13.77 -16.27
N PHE A 30 1.78 -13.40 -15.35
CA PHE A 30 0.71 -14.27 -14.84
C PHE A 30 -0.57 -14.11 -15.65
N ARG A 31 -1.22 -15.24 -15.93
CA ARG A 31 -2.60 -15.30 -16.43
C ARG A 31 -3.57 -15.46 -15.26
N GLN A 32 -4.86 -15.21 -15.51
CA GLN A 32 -5.89 -15.32 -14.46
C GLN A 32 -5.96 -16.74 -13.86
N ILE A 33 -5.73 -17.76 -14.69
CA ILE A 33 -5.68 -19.16 -14.24
C ILE A 33 -4.53 -19.40 -13.27
N ASP A 34 -3.36 -18.80 -13.51
CA ASP A 34 -2.19 -18.95 -12.64
C ASP A 34 -2.47 -18.33 -11.27
N LEU A 35 -3.17 -17.19 -11.24
CA LEU A 35 -3.58 -16.53 -10.00
C LEU A 35 -4.67 -17.33 -9.26
N ALA A 36 -5.64 -17.89 -9.98
CA ALA A 36 -6.66 -18.78 -9.40
C ALA A 36 -6.01 -20.00 -8.73
N ASP A 37 -5.10 -20.67 -9.42
CA ASP A 37 -4.42 -21.87 -8.93
C ASP A 37 -3.53 -21.56 -7.71
N ARG A 38 -2.78 -20.44 -7.72
CA ARG A 38 -1.94 -20.01 -6.59
C ARG A 38 -2.74 -19.58 -5.38
N THR A 39 -3.87 -18.94 -5.59
CA THR A 39 -4.70 -18.43 -4.48
C THR A 39 -5.61 -19.50 -3.93
N GLY A 40 -6.05 -20.47 -4.75
CA GLY A 40 -7.14 -21.40 -4.46
C GLY A 40 -8.53 -20.75 -4.59
N ILE A 41 -8.63 -19.63 -5.29
CA ILE A 41 -9.91 -18.95 -5.59
C ILE A 41 -10.47 -19.56 -6.88
N ALA A 42 -11.76 -19.84 -6.92
CA ALA A 42 -12.39 -20.41 -8.11
C ALA A 42 -12.16 -19.51 -9.34
N ARG A 43 -11.91 -20.11 -10.51
CA ARG A 43 -11.58 -19.37 -11.74
C ARG A 43 -12.62 -18.32 -12.12
N SER A 44 -13.90 -18.64 -11.98
CA SER A 44 -14.99 -17.68 -12.21
C SER A 44 -14.91 -16.48 -11.27
N THR A 45 -14.70 -16.73 -9.98
CA THR A 45 -14.53 -15.68 -8.97
C THR A 45 -13.26 -14.85 -9.20
N MET A 46 -12.15 -15.48 -9.59
CA MET A 46 -10.94 -14.78 -9.97
C MET A 46 -11.19 -13.88 -11.18
N SER A 47 -11.89 -14.37 -12.21
CA SER A 47 -12.29 -13.56 -13.36
C SER A 47 -13.16 -12.37 -12.94
N ASP A 48 -14.10 -12.56 -12.01
CA ASP A 48 -14.91 -11.45 -11.49
C ASP A 48 -14.05 -10.39 -10.78
N TYR A 49 -13.02 -10.80 -10.03
CA TYR A 49 -12.10 -9.87 -9.37
C TYR A 49 -11.18 -9.16 -10.37
N VAL A 50 -10.58 -9.89 -11.31
CA VAL A 50 -9.66 -9.32 -12.31
C VAL A 50 -10.39 -8.35 -13.24
N ASN A 51 -11.67 -8.57 -13.52
CA ASN A 51 -12.47 -7.69 -14.38
C ASN A 51 -13.27 -6.63 -13.60
N GLY A 52 -13.16 -6.57 -12.26
CA GLY A 52 -13.87 -5.58 -11.45
C GLY A 52 -15.39 -5.76 -11.43
N ASN A 53 -15.92 -6.98 -11.66
CA ASN A 53 -17.35 -7.25 -11.74
C ASN A 53 -18.05 -7.39 -10.38
N THR A 54 -17.28 -7.46 -9.29
CA THR A 54 -17.80 -7.68 -7.94
C THR A 54 -16.88 -7.09 -6.88
N VAL A 55 -17.42 -6.88 -5.68
CA VAL A 55 -16.62 -6.49 -4.52
C VAL A 55 -15.65 -7.60 -4.15
N VAL A 56 -14.37 -7.24 -4.02
CA VAL A 56 -13.30 -8.17 -3.59
C VAL A 56 -13.26 -8.21 -2.05
N PRO A 57 -13.53 -9.34 -1.39
CA PRO A 57 -13.44 -9.44 0.06
C PRO A 57 -11.99 -9.28 0.55
N ILE A 58 -11.79 -8.71 1.74
CA ILE A 58 -10.45 -8.48 2.31
C ILE A 58 -9.58 -9.75 2.36
N GLN A 59 -10.17 -10.91 2.67
CA GLN A 59 -9.47 -12.20 2.67
C GLN A 59 -8.98 -12.61 1.28
N ALA A 60 -9.73 -12.27 0.22
CA ALA A 60 -9.30 -12.50 -1.15
C ALA A 60 -8.16 -11.54 -1.54
N ILE A 61 -8.25 -10.26 -1.13
CA ILE A 61 -7.17 -9.28 -1.31
C ILE A 61 -5.87 -9.78 -0.68
N GLU A 62 -5.91 -10.32 0.53
CA GLU A 62 -4.73 -10.90 1.21
C GLU A 62 -4.14 -12.10 0.47
N ARG A 63 -4.98 -12.99 -0.05
CA ARG A 63 -4.53 -14.14 -0.84
C ARG A 63 -3.90 -13.70 -2.16
N ILE A 64 -4.53 -12.76 -2.86
CA ILE A 64 -4.05 -12.22 -4.12
C ILE A 64 -2.73 -11.46 -3.91
N ALA A 65 -2.64 -10.64 -2.87
CA ALA A 65 -1.42 -9.90 -2.52
C ALA A 65 -0.24 -10.86 -2.30
N ARG A 66 -0.45 -11.92 -1.51
CA ARG A 66 0.57 -12.96 -1.28
C ARG A 66 0.93 -13.70 -2.57
N ALA A 67 -0.04 -14.10 -3.37
CA ALA A 67 0.20 -14.82 -4.63
C ALA A 67 0.98 -13.98 -5.66
N LEU A 68 0.75 -12.67 -5.67
CA LEU A 68 1.49 -11.70 -6.47
C LEU A 68 2.79 -11.24 -5.80
N GLY A 69 3.06 -11.57 -4.54
CA GLY A 69 4.23 -11.06 -3.81
C GLY A 69 4.24 -9.53 -3.69
N THR A 70 3.10 -8.95 -3.34
CA THR A 70 2.86 -7.51 -3.17
C THR A 70 2.20 -7.24 -1.80
N SER A 71 2.04 -5.97 -1.43
CA SER A 71 1.28 -5.59 -0.23
C SER A 71 -0.22 -5.41 -0.52
N LYS A 72 -1.06 -5.47 0.53
CA LYS A 72 -2.48 -5.10 0.44
C LYS A 72 -2.66 -3.66 -0.05
N ALA A 73 -1.86 -2.74 0.47
CA ALA A 73 -1.92 -1.32 0.12
C ALA A 73 -1.70 -1.09 -1.39
N GLN A 74 -0.79 -1.85 -2.02
CA GLN A 74 -0.56 -1.77 -3.46
C GLN A 74 -1.74 -2.30 -4.29
N LEU A 75 -2.54 -3.22 -3.78
CA LEU A 75 -3.77 -3.66 -4.46
C LEU A 75 -4.90 -2.67 -4.27
N LEU A 76 -4.98 -2.06 -3.09
CA LEU A 76 -6.07 -1.17 -2.69
C LEU A 76 -5.93 0.27 -3.22
N GLY A 77 -4.75 0.64 -3.73
CA GLY A 77 -4.45 2.03 -4.09
C GLY A 77 -4.02 2.84 -2.87
N SER A 78 -3.01 3.70 -3.06
CA SER A 78 -2.39 4.50 -1.99
C SER A 78 -3.27 5.64 -1.46
N GLU A 79 -4.36 6.00 -2.15
CA GLU A 79 -5.20 7.14 -1.77
C GLU A 79 -6.52 6.75 -1.09
N ILE A 80 -7.04 5.54 -1.32
CA ILE A 80 -8.44 5.23 -0.95
C ILE A 80 -8.59 4.68 0.49
N TYR A 81 -7.51 4.24 1.14
CA TYR A 81 -7.57 3.60 2.47
C TYR A 81 -6.69 4.20 3.54
N LEU A 82 -6.30 5.47 3.43
CA LEU A 82 -5.78 6.13 4.60
C LEU A 82 -6.97 6.40 5.52
N THR A 83 -7.13 5.59 6.57
CA THR A 83 -8.04 5.96 7.66
C THR A 83 -7.55 7.29 8.24
N GLU A 84 -8.41 8.02 8.95
CA GLU A 84 -7.95 9.24 9.64
C GLU A 84 -6.74 8.95 10.55
N ALA A 85 -6.71 7.77 11.18
CA ALA A 85 -5.56 7.26 11.91
C ALA A 85 -4.29 7.13 11.03
N ASP A 86 -4.36 6.55 9.83
CA ASP A 86 -3.20 6.41 8.93
C ASP A 86 -2.71 7.77 8.39
N LYS A 87 -3.63 8.72 8.13
CA LYS A 87 -3.27 10.10 7.74
C LYS A 87 -2.58 10.83 8.88
N LEU A 88 -3.10 10.69 10.10
CA LEU A 88 -2.56 11.33 11.29
C LEU A 88 -1.20 10.73 11.66
N GLU A 89 -1.05 9.41 11.58
CA GLU A 89 0.21 8.71 11.78
C GLU A 89 1.26 9.18 10.76
N SER A 90 0.88 9.28 9.48
CA SER A 90 1.76 9.82 8.45
C SER A 90 2.17 11.28 8.72
N SER A 91 1.23 12.12 9.16
CA SER A 91 1.50 13.52 9.52
C SER A 91 2.43 13.63 10.73
N LEU A 92 2.17 12.85 11.78
CA LEU A 92 2.98 12.83 12.99
C LEU A 92 4.40 12.32 12.72
N VAL A 93 4.53 11.29 11.87
CA VAL A 93 5.84 10.78 11.44
C VAL A 93 6.63 11.85 10.66
N VAL A 94 5.97 12.63 9.81
CA VAL A 94 6.62 13.75 9.09
C VAL A 94 7.08 14.82 10.07
N GLU A 95 6.26 15.17 11.06
CA GLU A 95 6.59 16.19 12.05
C GLU A 95 7.73 15.76 12.98
N LEU A 96 7.69 14.51 13.47
CA LEU A 96 8.77 13.93 14.27
C LEU A 96 10.11 13.89 13.53
N LYS A 97 10.09 13.55 12.23
CA LYS A 97 11.30 13.57 11.40
C LYS A 97 11.89 14.97 11.27
N ARG A 98 11.04 16.00 11.13
CA ARG A 98 11.50 17.40 11.08
C ARG A 98 12.14 17.83 12.39
N GLU A 99 11.55 17.48 13.54
CA GLU A 99 12.12 17.79 14.85
C GLU A 99 13.45 17.05 15.10
N LEU A 100 13.53 15.78 14.71
CA LEU A 100 14.78 15.02 14.78
C LEU A 100 15.89 15.66 13.94
N GLU A 101 15.57 16.13 12.73
CA GLU A 101 16.52 16.79 11.85
C GLU A 101 17.05 18.10 12.46
N LYS A 102 16.17 18.92 13.04
CA LYS A 102 16.59 20.14 13.75
C LYS A 102 17.51 19.82 14.94
N ALA A 103 17.17 18.78 15.71
CA ALA A 103 17.98 18.36 16.85
C ALA A 103 19.37 17.89 16.39
N ASN A 104 19.45 17.11 15.32
CA ASN A 104 20.72 16.66 14.74
C ASN A 104 21.58 17.83 14.24
N GLN A 105 20.98 18.83 13.59
CA GLN A 105 21.68 20.04 13.19
C GLN A 105 22.25 20.79 14.39
N ARG A 106 21.46 20.92 15.46
CA ARG A 106 21.93 21.58 16.68
C ARG A 106 23.06 20.83 17.37
N ILE A 107 23.00 19.50 17.40
CA ILE A 107 24.08 18.66 17.93
C ILE A 107 25.35 18.89 17.11
N ALA A 108 25.27 18.88 15.78
CA ALA A 108 26.42 19.11 14.91
C ALA A 108 27.05 20.50 15.11
N GLU A 109 26.24 21.55 15.33
CA GLU A 109 26.73 22.89 15.66
C GLU A 109 27.50 22.91 16.98
N LEU A 110 26.98 22.25 18.02
CA LEU A 110 27.61 22.18 19.33
C LEU A 110 28.92 21.38 19.28
N GLU A 111 28.94 20.26 18.55
CA GLU A 111 30.16 19.48 18.33
C GLU A 111 31.24 20.31 17.62
N ALA A 112 30.87 21.09 16.60
CA ALA A 112 31.78 21.99 15.91
C ALA A 112 32.32 23.10 16.84
N TYR A 113 31.48 23.64 17.72
CA TYR A 113 31.88 24.64 18.71
C TYR A 113 32.87 24.07 19.73
N ILE A 114 32.58 22.89 20.28
CA ILE A 114 33.46 22.18 21.21
C ILE A 114 34.81 21.90 20.55
N LYS A 115 34.81 21.39 19.31
CA LYS A 115 36.04 21.11 18.57
C LYS A 115 36.90 22.35 18.40
N ARG A 116 36.30 23.48 17.98
CA ARG A 116 37.01 24.77 17.87
C ARG A 116 37.57 25.27 19.20
N GLY A 117 36.84 25.07 20.30
CA GLY A 117 37.30 25.45 21.63
C GLY A 117 38.49 24.62 22.11
N VAL A 118 38.53 23.33 21.76
CA VAL A 118 39.65 22.42 22.08
C VAL A 118 40.88 22.75 21.23
N ASP A 119 40.71 23.11 19.95
CA ASP A 119 41.83 23.47 19.05
C ASP A 119 42.51 24.82 19.41
N LEU A 120 41.95 25.60 20.34
CA LEU A 120 42.45 26.90 20.81
C LEU A 120 43.18 26.85 22.16
N LEU A 121 43.29 25.67 22.78
CA LEU A 121 43.99 25.41 24.05
C LEU A 121 45.28 24.61 23.81
#